data_AF-A0AA42PHL5-F1
#
_entry.id   AF-A0AA42PHL5-F1
#
_cell.length_a   1.000
_cell.length_b   1.000
_cell.length_c   1.000
_cell.angle_alpha   90.00
_cell.angle_beta   90.00
_cell.angle_gamma   90.00
#
_symmetry.space_group_name_H-M   'P 1'
#
loop_
_entity.id
_entity.type
_entity.pdbx_description
1 polymer ?
#
loop_
_entity_poly.entity_id
_entity_poly.type
_entity_poly.pdbx_seq_one_letter_code
_entity_poly.pdbx_strand_id
1 'polypeptide(L)'
;MTLLVIRHASASAPRPQLPAQLSGHRVLCSDCASLSEVRQCLCQPQARSADWVLLDVGVADEAQWQAEGGALQAALERLPAQYIELQAPSEPGLDARLHLQHGPAAVVIDQRSQQAGYPLSLAIVGRRLAQEG
;
A
#
# COMPACT_ATOMS: atom_id res chain seq x y z
N MET A 1 7.31 -16.03 -4.22
CA MET A 1 6.36 -15.02 -4.67
C MET A 1 5.59 -14.50 -3.44
N THR A 2 5.54 -13.18 -3.30
CA THR A 2 5.16 -12.46 -2.09
C THR A 2 4.24 -11.29 -2.43
N LEU A 3 3.17 -11.14 -1.66
CA LEU A 3 2.37 -9.92 -1.60
C LEU A 3 2.75 -9.16 -0.33
N LEU A 4 3.18 -7.91 -0.48
CA LEU A 4 3.56 -7.07 0.64
C LEU A 4 2.47 -6.03 0.93
N VAL A 5 1.92 -6.05 2.14
CA VAL A 5 1.05 -5.01 2.67
C VAL A 5 1.91 -4.05 3.48
N ILE A 6 1.98 -2.78 3.06
CA ILE A 6 2.62 -1.70 3.81
C ILE A 6 1.51 -0.82 4.35
N ARG A 7 1.45 -0.70 5.67
CA ARG A 7 0.36 -0.01 6.37
C ARG A 7 0.91 1.05 7.30
N HIS A 8 0.57 2.29 7.03
CA HIS A 8 0.75 3.39 7.97
C HIS A 8 -0.46 3.49 8.89
N ALA A 9 -0.26 3.21 10.18
CA ALA A 9 -1.32 3.31 11.16
C ALA A 9 -0.76 3.66 12.54
N SER A 10 -1.60 4.25 13.39
CA SER A 10 -1.22 4.46 14.79
C SER A 10 -1.01 3.11 15.49
N ALA A 11 -0.16 3.08 16.51
CA ALA A 11 0.11 1.87 17.29
C ALA A 11 -1.14 1.28 17.96
N SER A 12 -2.19 2.09 18.16
CA SER A 12 -3.48 1.66 18.72
C SER A 12 -4.47 1.12 17.69
N ALA A 13 -4.18 1.28 16.39
CA ALA A 13 -5.10 0.84 15.34
C ALA A 13 -5.05 -0.69 15.17
N PRO A 14 -6.20 -1.38 15.15
CA PRO A 14 -6.22 -2.84 15.02
C PRO A 14 -5.59 -3.27 13.70
N ARG A 15 -4.80 -4.34 13.72
CA ARG A 15 -4.20 -4.89 12.50
C ARG A 15 -5.31 -5.49 11.61
N PRO A 16 -5.27 -5.27 10.28
CA PRO A 16 -6.19 -5.93 9.38
C PRO A 16 -6.05 -7.46 9.46
N GLN A 17 -7.17 -8.16 9.30
CA GLN A 17 -7.14 -9.61 9.13
C GLN A 17 -6.71 -9.95 7.71
N LEU A 18 -5.47 -10.40 7.57
CA LEU A 18 -4.88 -10.79 6.29
C LEU A 18 -4.71 -12.32 6.27
N PRO A 19 -5.02 -12.98 5.14
CA PRO A 19 -4.73 -14.41 5.00
C PRO A 19 -3.21 -14.63 4.99
N ALA A 20 -2.73 -15.79 5.43
CA ALA A 20 -1.29 -16.09 5.38
C ALA A 20 -0.76 -16.22 3.94
N GLN A 21 -1.64 -16.63 3.01
CA GLN A 21 -1.34 -16.78 1.59
C GLN A 21 -2.52 -16.33 0.73
N LEU A 22 -2.23 -15.89 -0.49
CA LEU A 22 -3.18 -15.51 -1.53
C LEU A 22 -2.70 -16.05 -2.87
N SER A 23 -3.47 -16.92 -3.53
CA SER A 23 -3.09 -17.52 -4.83
C SER A 23 -1.65 -18.09 -4.84
N GLY A 24 -1.25 -18.80 -3.77
CA GLY A 24 0.10 -19.37 -3.62
C GLY A 24 1.21 -18.37 -3.22
N HIS A 25 0.88 -17.09 -3.10
CA HIS A 25 1.82 -16.04 -2.68
C HIS A 25 1.74 -15.84 -1.17
N ARG A 26 2.88 -15.69 -0.50
CA ARG A 26 2.89 -15.35 0.93
C ARG A 26 2.46 -13.90 1.12
N VAL A 27 1.52 -13.66 2.03
CA VAL A 27 1.12 -12.30 2.39
C VAL A 27 1.93 -11.86 3.61
N LEU A 28 2.65 -10.76 3.46
CA LEU A 28 3.43 -10.13 4.54
C LEU A 28 2.82 -8.77 4.86
N CYS A 29 2.88 -8.36 6.12
CA CYS A 29 2.38 -7.06 6.57
C CYS A 29 3.47 -6.32 7.34
N SER A 30 3.78 -5.11 6.89
CA SER A 30 4.64 -4.15 7.54
C SER A 30 3.78 -3.02 8.07
N ASP A 31 3.66 -2.93 9.40
CA ASP A 31 3.05 -1.77 10.05
C ASP A 31 4.13 -0.69 10.21
N CYS A 32 3.80 0.53 9.79
CA CYS A 32 4.63 1.72 9.82
C CYS A 32 3.93 2.78 10.69
N ALA A 33 4.69 3.49 11.50
CA ALA A 33 4.19 4.57 12.35
C ALA A 33 4.30 5.96 11.72
N SER A 34 4.94 6.08 10.55
CA SER A 34 5.12 7.35 9.82
C SER A 34 5.30 7.15 8.32
N LEU A 35 5.15 8.21 7.53
CA LEU A 35 5.48 8.18 6.09
C LEU A 35 6.96 7.88 5.81
N SER A 36 7.87 8.28 6.70
CA SER A 36 9.29 7.95 6.55
C SER A 36 9.52 6.45 6.64
N GLU A 37 8.82 5.76 7.54
CA GLU A 37 8.86 4.29 7.65
C GLU A 37 8.23 3.61 6.43
N VAL A 38 7.11 4.13 5.92
CA VAL A 38 6.52 3.65 4.66
C VAL A 38 7.53 3.72 3.52
N ARG A 39 8.18 4.88 3.35
CA ARG A 39 9.24 5.08 2.35
C ARG A 39 10.40 4.11 2.54
N GLN A 40 10.83 3.89 3.79
CA GLN A 40 11.88 2.94 4.10
C GLN A 40 11.47 1.52 3.69
N CYS A 41 10.25 1.09 4.00
CA CYS A 41 9.70 -0.19 3.58
C CYS A 41 9.67 -0.35 2.05
N LEU A 42 9.22 0.67 1.31
CA LEU A 42 9.24 0.67 -0.16
C LEU A 42 10.66 0.56 -0.73
N CYS A 43 11.66 1.10 -0.03
CA CYS A 43 13.05 1.01 -0.44
C CYS A 43 13.70 -0.36 -0.13
N GLN A 44 13.11 -1.18 0.75
CA GLN A 44 13.70 -2.46 1.14
C GLN A 44 13.69 -3.49 0.01
N PRO A 45 14.63 -4.46 0.03
CA PRO A 45 14.64 -5.57 -0.93
C PRO A 45 13.33 -6.35 -0.98
N GLN A 46 12.58 -6.45 0.13
CA GLN A 46 11.31 -7.17 0.13
C GLN A 46 10.26 -6.49 -0.74
N ALA A 47 10.15 -5.15 -0.68
CA ALA A 47 9.22 -4.42 -1.55
C ALA A 47 9.65 -4.50 -3.02
N ARG A 48 10.96 -4.46 -3.30
CA ARG A 48 11.49 -4.53 -4.66
C ARG A 48 11.39 -5.91 -5.32
N SER A 49 11.21 -6.96 -4.53
CA SER A 49 11.05 -8.35 -5.00
C SER A 49 9.64 -8.91 -4.76
N ALA A 50 8.73 -8.08 -4.24
CA ALA A 50 7.32 -8.44 -4.14
C ALA A 50 6.70 -8.48 -5.53
N ASP A 51 5.77 -9.41 -5.75
CA ASP A 51 5.01 -9.48 -6.99
C ASP A 51 3.93 -8.39 -7.01
N TRP A 52 3.37 -8.09 -5.83
CA TRP A 52 2.37 -7.05 -5.62
C TRP A 52 2.57 -6.34 -4.28
N VAL A 53 2.27 -5.04 -4.25
CA VAL A 53 2.25 -4.24 -3.03
C VAL A 53 0.83 -3.70 -2.77
N LEU A 54 0.32 -3.87 -1.57
CA LEU A 54 -0.86 -3.15 -1.09
C LEU A 54 -0.38 -2.03 -0.17
N LEU A 55 -0.68 -0.79 -0.53
CA LEU A 55 -0.22 0.38 0.20
C LEU A 55 -1.41 1.08 0.87
N ASP A 56 -1.40 1.07 2.20
CA ASP A 56 -2.27 1.87 3.05
C ASP A 56 -1.38 2.94 3.69
N VAL A 57 -1.50 4.20 3.27
CA VAL A 57 -0.75 5.33 3.86
C VAL A 57 -1.49 6.02 5.01
N GLY A 58 -2.60 5.44 5.47
CA GLY A 58 -3.38 5.91 6.60
C GLY A 58 -3.73 7.40 6.52
N VAL A 59 -3.77 8.05 7.69
CA VAL A 59 -3.93 9.50 7.82
C VAL A 59 -2.60 10.11 8.23
N ALA A 60 -1.74 10.34 7.24
CA ALA A 60 -0.56 11.18 7.45
C ALA A 60 -0.97 12.65 7.49
N ASP A 61 -0.45 13.38 8.48
CA ASP A 61 -0.66 14.82 8.59
C ASP A 61 0.13 15.58 7.51
N GLU A 62 -0.21 16.86 7.33
CA GLU A 62 0.40 17.70 6.31
C GLU A 62 1.91 17.90 6.54
N ALA A 63 2.38 17.90 7.80
CA ALA A 63 3.80 18.06 8.09
C ALA A 63 4.62 16.85 7.58
N GLN A 64 4.07 15.64 7.72
CA GLN A 64 4.66 14.44 7.14
C GLN A 64 4.65 14.48 5.62
N TRP A 65 3.57 14.94 5.00
CA TRP A 65 3.51 15.09 3.54
C TRP A 65 4.53 16.08 3.00
N GLN A 66 4.68 17.24 3.65
CA GLN A 66 5.68 18.23 3.28
C GLN A 66 7.12 17.71 3.45
N ALA A 67 7.38 16.94 4.51
CA ALA A 67 8.71 16.40 4.79
C ALA A 67 9.10 15.23 3.88
N GLU A 68 8.17 14.29 3.63
CA GLU A 68 8.48 13.00 3.00
C GLU A 68 7.91 12.87 1.58
N GLY A 69 7.02 13.75 1.14
CA GLY A 69 6.27 13.61 -0.12
C GLY A 69 7.14 13.37 -1.34
N GLY A 70 8.16 14.21 -1.58
CA GLY A 70 9.06 14.02 -2.72
C GLY A 70 9.90 12.75 -2.64
N ALA A 71 10.31 12.34 -1.43
CA ALA A 71 11.09 11.12 -1.24
C ALA A 71 10.22 9.85 -1.37
N LEU A 72 8.95 9.93 -0.97
CA LEU A 72 7.96 8.88 -1.14
C LEU A 72 7.55 8.74 -2.61
N GLN A 73 7.33 9.84 -3.33
CA GLN A 73 7.12 9.87 -4.77
C GLN A 73 8.26 9.13 -5.49
N ALA A 74 9.51 9.50 -5.23
CA ALA A 74 10.67 8.84 -5.83
C ALA A 74 10.81 7.36 -5.45
N ALA A 75 10.28 6.94 -4.30
CA ALA A 75 10.28 5.52 -3.90
C ALA A 75 9.22 4.73 -4.70
N LEU A 76 8.02 5.28 -4.88
CA LEU A 76 6.94 4.68 -5.66
C LEU A 76 7.31 4.58 -7.14
N GLU A 77 7.90 5.62 -7.72
CA GLU A 77 8.35 5.62 -9.13
C GLU A 77 9.45 4.61 -9.44
N ARG A 78 10.18 4.16 -8.41
CA ARG A 78 11.23 3.13 -8.53
C ARG A 78 10.75 1.75 -8.12
N LEU A 79 9.49 1.61 -7.69
CA LEU A 79 8.92 0.34 -7.31
C LEU A 79 8.69 -0.49 -8.58
N PRO A 80 9.35 -1.65 -8.76
CA PRO A 80 9.15 -2.47 -9.94
C PRO A 80 7.80 -3.21 -9.93
N ALA A 81 7.25 -3.44 -8.74
CA ALA A 81 5.99 -4.15 -8.53
C ALA A 81 4.78 -3.25 -8.81
N GLN A 82 3.70 -3.86 -9.30
CA GLN A 82 2.40 -3.18 -9.31
C GLN A 82 1.90 -3.02 -7.88
N TYR A 83 1.19 -1.92 -7.62
CA TYR A 83 0.61 -1.67 -6.32
C TYR A 83 -0.84 -1.24 -6.38
N ILE A 84 -1.58 -1.61 -5.33
CA ILE A 84 -2.91 -1.10 -5.04
C ILE A 84 -2.78 -0.08 -3.92
N GLU A 85 -3.44 1.07 -4.09
CA GLU A 85 -3.62 2.04 -3.03
C GLU A 85 -4.93 1.75 -2.28
N LEU A 86 -4.85 1.67 -0.96
CA LEU A 86 -6.01 1.67 -0.07
C LEU A 86 -6.18 3.06 0.54
N GLN A 87 -7.11 3.82 -0.03
CA GLN A 87 -7.30 5.23 0.27
C GLN A 87 -8.44 5.43 1.29
N ALA A 88 -8.24 6.33 2.24
CA ALA A 88 -9.29 6.77 3.15
C ALA A 88 -10.37 7.59 2.39
N PRO A 89 -11.67 7.44 2.69
CA PRO A 89 -12.76 8.02 1.87
C PRO A 89 -12.74 9.54 1.66
N SER A 90 -12.08 10.29 2.54
CA SER A 90 -12.08 11.76 2.54
C SER A 90 -10.72 12.38 2.25
N GLU A 91 -9.71 11.56 1.94
CA GLU A 91 -8.36 12.03 1.65
C GLU A 91 -8.09 11.96 0.15
N PRO A 92 -7.36 12.91 -0.45
CA PRO A 92 -6.88 12.76 -1.81
C PRO A 92 -5.90 11.59 -1.89
N GLY A 93 -6.00 10.81 -2.97
CA GLY A 93 -5.12 9.67 -3.23
C GLY A 93 -3.67 10.07 -3.52
N LEU A 94 -2.78 9.08 -3.49
CA LEU A 94 -1.34 9.26 -3.67
C LEU A 94 -1.00 9.91 -5.02
N ASP A 95 -1.69 9.51 -6.08
CA ASP A 95 -1.47 10.07 -7.42
C ASP A 95 -1.71 11.58 -7.44
N ALA A 96 -2.84 12.03 -6.88
CA ALA A 96 -3.20 13.44 -6.80
C ALA A 96 -2.27 14.23 -5.85
N ARG A 97 -1.82 13.62 -4.75
CA ARG A 97 -0.93 14.27 -3.77
C ARG A 97 0.51 14.40 -4.31
N LEU A 98 1.01 13.36 -4.97
CA LEU A 98 2.43 13.22 -5.31
C LEU A 98 2.74 13.47 -6.79
N HIS A 99 1.73 13.65 -7.64
CA HIS A 99 1.90 13.80 -9.09
C HIS A 99 2.74 12.66 -9.67
N LEU A 100 2.25 11.43 -9.48
CA LEU A 100 2.95 10.24 -9.93
C LEU A 100 2.90 10.14 -11.46
N GLN A 101 4.00 9.68 -12.05
CA GLN A 101 4.05 9.27 -13.45
C GLN A 101 3.47 7.86 -13.60
N HIS A 102 3.70 7.00 -12.60
CA HIS A 102 3.16 5.65 -12.54
C HIS A 102 2.23 5.50 -11.33
N GLY A 103 0.95 5.82 -11.57
CA GLY A 103 -0.11 5.67 -10.58
C GLY A 103 -0.39 4.20 -10.20
N PRO A 104 -1.20 3.98 -9.15
CA PRO A 104 -1.55 2.65 -8.69
C PRO A 104 -2.31 1.86 -9.77
N ALA A 105 -2.13 0.54 -9.77
CA ALA A 105 -2.88 -0.37 -10.64
C ALA A 105 -4.38 -0.38 -10.32
N ALA A 106 -4.73 -0.09 -9.06
CA ALA A 106 -6.09 0.19 -8.62
C ALA A 106 -6.07 1.04 -7.34
N VAL A 107 -7.09 1.88 -7.17
CA VAL A 107 -7.38 2.57 -5.91
C VAL A 107 -8.64 1.94 -5.31
N VAL A 108 -8.56 1.54 -4.05
CA VAL A 108 -9.67 0.96 -3.29
C VAL A 108 -10.09 1.95 -2.22
N ILE A 109 -11.37 2.32 -2.25
CA ILE A 109 -12.02 3.19 -1.26
C ILE A 109 -13.25 2.47 -0.74
N ASP A 110 -13.28 2.18 0.56
CA ASP A 110 -14.48 1.65 1.22
C ASP A 110 -15.07 2.71 2.16
N GLN A 111 -16.30 3.13 1.85
CA GLN A 111 -17.02 4.20 2.56
C GLN A 111 -17.34 3.87 4.02
N ARG A 112 -17.30 2.58 4.42
CA ARG A 112 -17.60 2.16 5.79
C ARG A 112 -16.39 2.35 6.69
N SER A 113 -15.22 1.95 6.21
CA SER A 113 -13.93 2.14 6.87
C SER A 113 -12.79 1.68 5.97
N GLN A 114 -11.60 2.24 6.18
CA GLN A 114 -10.39 1.79 5.50
C GLN A 114 -10.11 0.29 5.75
N GLN A 115 -10.40 -0.21 6.96
CA GLN A 115 -10.25 -1.63 7.30
C GLN A 115 -11.08 -2.57 6.41
N ALA A 116 -12.27 -2.12 5.99
CA ALA A 116 -13.14 -2.91 5.12
C ALA A 116 -12.61 -3.02 3.67
N GLY A 117 -11.65 -2.18 3.28
CA GLY A 117 -11.03 -2.24 1.96
C GLY A 117 -9.97 -3.32 1.79
N TYR A 118 -9.35 -3.83 2.87
CA TYR A 118 -8.32 -4.87 2.77
C TYR A 118 -8.79 -6.14 2.05
N PRO A 119 -9.94 -6.76 2.40
CA PRO A 119 -10.43 -7.93 1.69
C PRO A 119 -10.68 -7.66 0.20
N LEU A 120 -11.15 -6.45 -0.15
CA LEU A 120 -11.41 -6.08 -1.54
C LEU A 120 -10.10 -5.92 -2.32
N SER A 121 -9.12 -5.23 -1.76
CA SER A 121 -7.79 -5.09 -2.34
C SER A 121 -7.15 -6.46 -2.58
N LEU A 122 -7.20 -7.35 -1.59
CA LEU A 122 -6.68 -8.71 -1.73
C LEU A 122 -7.46 -9.53 -2.79
N ALA A 123 -8.77 -9.38 -2.89
CA ALA A 123 -9.55 -10.04 -3.93
C ALA A 123 -9.16 -9.58 -5.35
N ILE A 124 -8.87 -8.28 -5.52
CA ILE A 124 -8.37 -7.73 -6.79
C ILE A 124 -7.01 -8.33 -7.13
N VAL A 125 -6.05 -8.30 -6.19
CA VAL A 125 -4.72 -8.89 -6.43
C VAL A 125 -4.82 -10.38 -6.68
N GLY A 126 -5.61 -11.11 -5.90
CA GLY A 126 -5.79 -12.56 -6.06
C GLY A 126 -6.32 -12.93 -7.44
N ARG A 127 -7.23 -12.11 -8.00
CA ARG A 127 -7.73 -12.27 -9.37
C ARG A 127 -6.66 -11.96 -10.42
N ARG A 128 -5.86 -10.91 -10.24
CA ARG A 128 -4.76 -10.56 -11.16
C ARG A 128 -3.70 -11.66 -11.20
N LEU A 129 -3.26 -12.12 -10.03
CA LEU A 129 -2.32 -13.23 -9.89
C LEU A 129 -2.82 -14.52 -10.56
N ALA A 130 -4.13 -14.79 -10.49
CA ALA A 130 -4.72 -15.96 -11.16
C ALA A 130 -4.81 -15.82 -12.69
N GLN A 131 -4.64 -14.62 -13.24
CA GLN A 131 -4.62 -14.36 -14.69
C GLN A 131 -3.19 -14.32 -15.27
N GLU A 132 -2.18 -14.19 -14.40
CA GLU A 132 -0.76 -14.13 -14.75
C GLU A 132 -0.09 -15.52 -14.79
N GLY A 133 -0.73 -16.54 -14.20
CA GLY A 133 -0.30 -17.94 -14.23
C GLY A 133 -1.00 -18.77 -15.30
#